data_AF-A0A179UYC8-F1
#
_entry.id   AF-A0A179UYC8-F1
#
_cell.length_a   1.000
_cell.length_b   1.000
_cell.length_c   1.000
_cell.angle_alpha   90.00
_cell.angle_beta   90.00
_cell.angle_gamma   90.00
#
_symmetry.space_group_name_H-M   'P 1'
#
loop_
_entity.id
_entity.type
_entity.pdbx_description
1 polymer ?
#
loop_
_entity_poly.entity_id
_entity_poly.type
_entity_poly.pdbx_seq_one_letter_code
_entity_poly.pdbx_strand_id
1 'polypeptide(L)'
;MKSLNSWLGERARLTASETAFDFQLSDFVFCHMDLSRRNIILQDGCIYLLDWEYAGFYSREFEKYSILFIGQKEDPNFAYNLTNALDSIYQKEESIDDT
;
A
#
# COMPACT_ATOMS: atom_id res chain seq x y z
N MET A 1 -15.94 -9.17 -0.52
CA MET A 1 -15.58 -7.89 -1.19
C MET A 1 -16.71 -6.87 -1.17
N LYS A 2 -17.92 -7.13 -1.70
CA LYS A 2 -19.03 -6.14 -1.73
C LYS A 2 -19.34 -5.46 -0.37
N SER A 3 -19.39 -6.23 0.72
CA SER A 3 -19.60 -5.68 2.07
C SER A 3 -18.46 -4.77 2.54
N LEU A 4 -17.21 -5.15 2.25
CA LEU A 4 -16.03 -4.34 2.58
C LEU A 4 -15.99 -3.04 1.78
N ASN A 5 -16.22 -3.12 0.47
CA ASN A 5 -16.24 -1.95 -0.41
C ASN A 5 -17.35 -0.95 0.00
N SER A 6 -18.54 -1.46 0.35
CA SER A 6 -19.63 -0.64 0.90
C SER A 6 -19.24 0.01 2.22
N TRP A 7 -18.67 -0.76 3.15
CA TRP A 7 -18.22 -0.26 4.46
C TRP A 7 -17.13 0.81 4.33
N LEU A 8 -16.18 0.64 3.42
CA LEU A 8 -15.15 1.64 3.13
C LEU A 8 -15.77 2.92 2.57
N GLY A 9 -16.74 2.80 1.64
CA GLY A 9 -17.46 3.95 1.09
C GLY A 9 -18.23 4.73 2.16
N GLU A 10 -18.94 4.03 3.04
CA GLU A 10 -19.63 4.62 4.19
C GLU A 10 -18.65 5.34 5.13
N ARG A 11 -17.52 4.70 5.45
CA ARG A 11 -16.52 5.24 6.38
C ARG A 11 -15.78 6.45 5.81
N ALA A 12 -15.51 6.44 4.51
CA ALA A 12 -14.97 7.58 3.77
C ALA A 12 -16.02 8.69 3.52
N ARG A 13 -17.30 8.41 3.80
CA ARG A 13 -18.43 9.32 3.55
C ARG A 13 -18.54 9.74 2.09
N LEU A 14 -18.33 8.80 1.18
CA LEU A 14 -18.40 9.07 -0.26
C LEU A 14 -19.79 9.60 -0.64
N THR A 15 -19.78 10.60 -1.49
CA THR A 15 -20.95 11.14 -2.17
C THR A 15 -21.24 10.38 -3.46
N ALA A 16 -22.46 10.51 -3.99
CA ALA A 16 -22.85 9.83 -5.24
C ALA A 16 -22.02 10.27 -6.48
N SER A 17 -21.29 11.38 -6.39
CA SER A 17 -20.39 11.86 -7.44
C SER A 17 -18.98 11.28 -7.38
N GLU A 18 -18.62 10.62 -6.27
CA GLU A 18 -17.29 10.04 -6.08
C GLU A 18 -17.25 8.58 -6.53
N THR A 19 -16.10 8.15 -7.01
CA THR A 19 -15.87 6.76 -7.40
C THR A 19 -15.91 5.87 -6.16
N ALA A 20 -16.80 4.88 -6.16
CA ALA A 20 -16.86 3.89 -5.09
C ALA A 20 -15.63 2.97 -5.12
N PHE A 21 -15.24 2.45 -3.95
CA PHE A 21 -14.23 1.40 -3.86
C PHE A 21 -14.72 0.14 -4.58
N ASP A 22 -13.86 -0.49 -5.37
CA ASP A 22 -14.16 -1.74 -6.06
C ASP A 22 -13.01 -2.75 -5.95
N PHE A 23 -12.49 -2.94 -4.74
CA PHE A 23 -11.43 -3.91 -4.53
C PHE A 23 -11.93 -5.35 -4.71
N GLN A 24 -11.10 -6.15 -5.38
CA GLN A 24 -11.21 -7.59 -5.49
C GLN A 24 -10.29 -8.29 -4.47
N LEU A 25 -10.52 -9.58 -4.22
CA LEU A 25 -9.71 -10.33 -3.25
C LEU A 25 -8.24 -10.45 -3.71
N SER A 26 -8.01 -10.51 -5.02
CA SER A 26 -6.68 -10.51 -5.65
C SER A 26 -5.85 -9.28 -5.32
N ASP A 27 -6.51 -8.16 -4.99
CA ASP A 27 -5.83 -6.89 -4.69
C ASP A 27 -5.20 -6.91 -3.30
N PHE A 28 -5.57 -7.89 -2.46
CA PHE A 28 -5.12 -8.01 -1.08
C PHE A 28 -3.84 -8.83 -1.00
N VAL A 29 -2.77 -8.19 -0.56
CA VAL A 29 -1.47 -8.81 -0.31
C VAL A 29 -1.07 -8.61 1.15
N PHE A 30 -0.02 -9.30 1.57
CA PHE A 30 0.54 -9.07 2.90
C PHE A 30 1.34 -7.76 2.90
N CYS A 31 0.76 -6.74 3.53
CA CYS A 31 1.29 -5.39 3.64
C CYS A 31 1.96 -5.20 5.02
N HIS A 32 2.97 -4.34 5.07
CA HIS A 32 3.67 -3.93 6.28
C HIS A 32 2.89 -2.86 7.06
N MET A 33 2.18 -1.98 6.34
CA MET A 33 1.39 -0.84 6.81
C MET A 33 2.17 0.28 7.51
N ASP A 34 3.41 0.03 7.93
CA ASP A 34 4.33 1.03 8.50
C ASP A 34 5.70 1.06 7.80
N LEU A 35 5.69 0.98 6.46
CA LEU A 35 6.92 0.93 5.68
C LEU A 35 7.58 2.32 5.57
N SER A 36 8.38 2.64 6.59
CA SER A 36 9.08 3.92 6.77
C SER A 36 10.59 3.72 6.82
N ARG A 37 11.38 4.80 6.71
CA ARG A 37 12.86 4.70 6.74
C ARG A 37 13.38 4.04 8.01
N ARG A 38 12.75 4.32 9.15
CA ARG A 38 13.14 3.77 10.47
C ARG A 38 12.95 2.24 10.56
N ASN A 39 12.07 1.70 9.73
CA ASN A 39 11.72 0.28 9.71
C ASN A 39 12.43 -0.49 8.58
N ILE A 40 13.37 0.15 7.87
CA ILE A 40 14.13 -0.45 6.77
C ILE A 40 15.62 -0.41 7.10
N ILE A 41 16.24 -1.59 7.18
CA ILE A 41 17.69 -1.72 7.23
C ILE A 41 18.19 -2.14 5.84
N LEU A 42 19.14 -1.38 5.30
CA LEU A 42 19.92 -1.77 4.13
C LEU A 42 21.31 -2.19 4.59
N GLN A 43 21.62 -3.48 4.45
CA GLN A 43 22.92 -4.04 4.82
C GLN A 43 23.38 -5.06 3.78
N ASP A 44 24.61 -4.89 3.28
CA ASP A 44 25.24 -5.80 2.31
C ASP A 44 24.41 -6.04 1.05
N GLY A 45 23.66 -5.02 0.61
CA GLY A 45 22.75 -5.10 -0.55
C GLY A 45 21.42 -5.79 -0.27
N CYS A 46 21.19 -6.27 0.95
CA CYS A 46 19.93 -6.85 1.39
C CYS A 46 19.06 -5.83 2.12
N ILE A 47 17.74 -5.94 1.92
CA ILE A 47 16.72 -5.16 2.61
C ILE A 47 16.13 -6.02 3.72
N TYR A 48 16.12 -5.50 4.94
CA TYR A 48 15.46 -6.10 6.09
C TYR A 48 14.37 -5.16 6.59
N LEU A 49 13.18 -5.70 6.80
CA LEU A 49 12.03 -4.95 7.31
C LEU A 49 11.84 -5.27 8.80
N LEU A 50 11.62 -4.22 9.60
CA LEU A 50 11.41 -4.28 11.03
C LEU A 50 10.00 -3.81 11.38
N ASP A 51 9.57 -4.13 12.61
CA ASP A 51 8.36 -3.56 13.21
C ASP A 51 7.07 -3.89 12.45
N TRP A 52 6.74 -5.18 12.46
CA TRP A 52 5.59 -5.76 11.77
C TRP A 52 4.26 -5.63 12.55
N GLU A 53 4.19 -4.78 13.58
CA GLU A 53 3.03 -4.74 14.49
C GLU A 53 1.71 -4.36 13.79
N TYR A 54 1.77 -3.61 12.68
CA TYR A 54 0.61 -3.21 11.88
C TYR A 54 0.39 -4.06 10.62
N ALA A 55 1.23 -5.07 10.41
CA ALA A 55 1.19 -5.86 9.19
C ALA A 55 -0.06 -6.72 9.07
N GLY A 56 -0.47 -7.01 7.84
CA GLY A 56 -1.65 -7.83 7.58
C GLY A 56 -2.06 -7.86 6.11
N PHE A 57 -3.20 -8.49 5.82
CA PHE A 57 -3.74 -8.54 4.46
C PHE A 57 -4.58 -7.30 4.15
N TYR A 58 -4.06 -6.46 3.26
CA TYR A 58 -4.71 -5.21 2.84
C TYR A 58 -4.59 -5.04 1.34
N SER A 59 -5.44 -4.19 0.76
CA SER A 59 -5.24 -3.72 -0.61
C SER A 59 -3.88 -3.03 -0.72
N ARG A 60 -3.14 -3.28 -1.81
CA ARG A 60 -1.85 -2.64 -2.10
C ARG A 60 -1.91 -1.10 -2.00
N GLU A 61 -3.06 -0.52 -2.32
CA GLU A 61 -3.27 0.93 -2.22
C GLU A 61 -3.17 1.43 -0.78
N PHE A 62 -3.56 0.64 0.22
CA PHE A 62 -3.49 1.05 1.62
C PHE A 62 -2.05 1.20 2.12
N GLU A 63 -1.14 0.33 1.66
CA GLU A 63 0.29 0.46 1.93
C GLU A 63 0.85 1.75 1.31
N LYS A 64 0.48 2.05 0.06
CA LYS A 64 0.92 3.29 -0.59
C LYS A 64 0.44 4.52 0.18
N TYR A 65 -0.82 4.53 0.61
CA TYR A 65 -1.36 5.62 1.43
C TYR A 65 -0.67 5.74 2.77
N SER A 66 -0.35 4.64 3.46
CA SER A 66 0.35 4.71 4.75
C SER A 66 1.76 5.26 4.59
N ILE A 67 2.52 4.80 3.58
CA ILE A 67 3.85 5.32 3.23
C ILE A 67 3.81 6.84 3.00
N LEU A 68 2.89 7.31 2.15
CA LEU A 68 2.75 8.73 1.85
C LEU A 68 2.34 9.54 3.08
N PHE A 69 1.41 9.03 3.88
CA PHE A 69 0.94 9.71 5.09
C PHE A 69 2.03 9.85 6.16
N ILE A 70 2.76 8.77 6.44
CA ILE A 70 3.89 8.78 7.38
C ILE A 70 5.02 9.67 6.83
N GLY A 71 5.32 9.52 5.55
CA GLY A 71 6.37 10.25 4.83
C GLY A 71 6.19 11.76 4.84
N GLN A 72 4.96 12.28 4.88
CA GLN A 72 4.71 13.72 4.99
C GLN A 72 5.42 14.36 6.20
N LYS A 73 5.55 13.62 7.30
CA LYS A 73 6.20 14.10 8.52
C LYS A 73 7.69 13.79 8.57
N GLU A 74 8.11 12.67 7.99
CA GLU A 74 9.48 12.18 8.09
C GLU A 74 10.36 12.65 6.92
N ASP A 75 10.05 12.16 5.73
CA ASP A 75 10.75 12.48 4.49
C ASP A 75 9.81 12.26 3.29
N PRO A 76 9.21 13.34 2.75
CA PRO A 76 8.27 13.22 1.64
C PRO A 76 8.91 12.63 0.38
N ASN A 77 10.17 12.97 0.09
CA ASN A 77 10.87 12.48 -1.10
C ASN A 77 11.10 10.97 -1.03
N PHE A 78 11.43 10.45 0.15
CA PHE A 78 11.50 9.01 0.38
C PHE A 78 10.21 8.32 0.02
N ALA A 79 9.11 8.81 0.59
CA ALA A 79 7.82 8.18 0.47
C ALA A 79 7.36 8.14 -0.97
N TYR A 80 7.50 9.25 -1.71
CA TYR A 80 7.21 9.29 -3.14
C TYR A 80 8.09 8.32 -3.94
N ASN A 81 9.39 8.27 -3.67
CA ASN A 81 10.29 7.35 -4.37
C ASN A 81 9.94 5.88 -4.08
N LEU A 82 9.61 5.57 -2.84
CA LEU A 82 9.24 4.22 -2.42
C LEU A 82 7.90 3.78 -3.03
N THR A 83 6.87 4.64 -3.01
CA THR A 83 5.59 4.30 -3.66
C THR A 83 5.73 4.14 -5.17
N ASN A 84 6.55 4.96 -5.83
CA ASN A 84 6.82 4.81 -7.26
C ASN A 84 7.56 3.49 -7.58
N ALA A 85 8.48 3.08 -6.70
CA ALA A 85 9.17 1.79 -6.86
C ALA A 85 8.21 0.61 -6.67
N LEU A 86 7.29 0.69 -5.69
CA LEU A 86 6.24 -0.32 -5.49
C LEU A 86 5.31 -0.42 -6.70
N ASP A 87 4.87 0.70 -7.25
CA ASP A 87 4.01 0.73 -8.45
C ASP A 87 4.69 0.04 -9.65
N SER A 88 5.99 0.27 -9.85
CA SER A 88 6.76 -0.42 -10.90
C SER A 88 6.84 -1.93 -10.69
N ILE A 89 6.88 -2.41 -9.44
CA ILE A 89 6.91 -3.85 -9.14
C ILE A 89 5.55 -4.47 -9.42
N TYR A 90 4.47 -3.82 -8.98
CA TYR A 90 3.11 -4.34 -9.16
C TYR A 90 2.69 -4.39 -10.62
N GLN A 91 3.03 -3.39 -11.44
CA GLN A 91 2.79 -3.43 -12.88
C GLN A 91 3.51 -4.60 -13.57
N LYS A 92 4.69 -4.97 -13.08
CA LYS A 92 5.46 -6.08 -13.63
C LYS A 92 4.82 -7.43 -13.30
N GLU A 93 4.27 -7.60 -12.10
CA GLU A 93 3.57 -8.83 -11.72
C GLU A 93 2.33 -9.07 -12.57
N GLU A 94 1.50 -8.05 -12.80
CA GLU A 94 0.30 -8.16 -13.65
C GLU A 94 0.63 -8.56 -15.09
N SER A 95 1.76 -8.07 -15.64
CA SER A 95 2.20 -8.42 -16.99
C SER A 95 2.68 -9.86 -17.15
N ILE A 96 3.03 -10.54 -16.05
CA ILE A 96 3.54 -11.92 -16.08
C ILE A 96 2.37 -12.92 -16.04
N ASP A 97 1.30 -12.59 -15.31
CA ASP A 97 0.11 -13.45 -15.19
C ASP A 97 -0.78 -13.46 -16.46
N ASP A 98 -0.53 -12.56 -17.41
CA ASP A 98 -1.23 -12.46 -18.71
C ASP A 98 -0.53 -13.23 -19.87
N THR A 99 0.52 -14.01 -19.60
CA THR A 99 1.27 -14.83 -20.60
C THR A 99 1.27 -16.32 -20.31
#